data_AF-A0A965NE07-F1
#
_entry.id   AF-A0A965NE07-F1
#
_cell.length_a   1.000
_cell.length_b   1.000
_cell.length_c   1.000
_cell.angle_alpha   90.00
_cell.angle_beta   90.00
_cell.angle_gamma   90.00
#
_symmetry.space_group_name_H-M   'P 1'
#
loop_
_entity.id
_entity.type
_entity.pdbx_description
1 polymer ?
#
loop_
_entity_poly.entity_id
_entity_poly.type
_entity_poly.pdbx_seq_one_letter_code
_entity_poly.pdbx_strand_id
1 'polypeptide(L)'
;MAEIEISIGKSKYKIQCQESEKENLIKIASKLNERVNKLSFSFRNIDEKTLLVISALTMEEELQNSARQDESNSEITEKDIYDAVSENMENVSQHLNKMIKKIRQH
;
A
#
# COMPACT_ATOMS: atom_id res chain seq x y z
N MET A 1 21.13 -24.49 -15.27
CA MET A 1 20.27 -24.25 -14.09
C MET A 1 21.19 -23.85 -12.96
N ALA A 2 20.84 -22.80 -12.22
CA ALA A 2 21.63 -22.31 -11.10
C ALA A 2 21.01 -22.77 -9.78
N GLU A 3 21.82 -23.05 -8.77
CA GLU A 3 21.37 -23.20 -7.38
C GLU A 3 21.83 -21.98 -6.60
N ILE A 4 20.93 -21.41 -5.81
CA ILE A 4 21.24 -20.30 -4.91
C ILE A 4 20.87 -20.66 -3.48
N GLU A 5 21.66 -20.16 -2.54
CA GLU A 5 21.37 -20.26 -1.11
C GLU A 5 20.88 -18.90 -0.60
N ILE A 6 19.70 -18.87 0.01
CA ILE A 6 19.11 -17.68 0.61
C ILE A 6 18.85 -17.91 2.10
N SER A 7 18.90 -16.86 2.89
CA SER A 7 18.60 -16.90 4.33
C SER A 7 17.36 -16.06 4.62
N ILE A 8 16.37 -16.65 5.28
CA ILE A 8 15.14 -16.00 5.70
C ILE A 8 14.90 -16.36 7.16
N GLY A 9 14.91 -15.37 8.04
CA GLY A 9 14.87 -15.57 9.48
C GLY A 9 16.13 -16.29 9.96
N LYS A 10 15.95 -17.44 10.60
CA LYS A 10 17.01 -18.32 11.11
C LYS A 10 17.28 -19.49 10.17
N SER A 11 16.44 -19.69 9.16
CA SER A 11 16.50 -20.79 8.21
C SER A 11 17.25 -20.41 6.92
N LYS A 12 17.90 -21.42 6.34
CA LYS A 12 18.57 -21.34 5.05
C LYS A 12 17.85 -22.22 4.03
N TYR A 13 17.68 -21.71 2.82
CA TYR A 13 16.96 -22.37 1.75
C TYR A 13 17.83 -22.46 0.51
N LYS A 14 17.78 -23.61 -0.16
CA LYS A 14 18.39 -23.81 -1.47
C LYS A 14 17.30 -23.80 -2.52
N ILE A 15 17.43 -22.92 -3.50
CA ILE A 15 16.44 -22.74 -4.56
C ILE A 15 17.13 -22.91 -5.91
N GLN A 16 16.53 -23.74 -6.76
CA GLN A 16 16.92 -23.84 -8.15
C GLN A 16 16.20 -22.77 -8.96
N CYS A 17 16.95 -21.99 -9.73
CA CYS A 17 16.40 -20.92 -10.57
C CYS A 17 17.15 -20.81 -11.90
N GLN A 18 16.63 -19.99 -12.81
CA GLN A 18 17.40 -19.59 -13.99
C GLN A 18 18.49 -18.56 -13.60
N GLU A 19 19.58 -18.52 -14.36
CA GLU A 19 20.67 -17.56 -14.08
C GLU A 19 20.18 -16.11 -14.22
N SER A 20 19.26 -15.84 -15.14
CA SER A 20 18.61 -14.54 -15.33
C SER A 20 17.80 -14.07 -14.12
N GLU A 21 17.29 -15.00 -13.31
CA GLU A 21 16.41 -14.70 -12.17
C GLU A 21 17.17 -14.56 -10.84
N LYS A 22 18.40 -15.06 -10.79
CA LYS A 22 19.22 -15.16 -9.59
C LYS A 22 19.35 -13.84 -8.83
N GLU A 23 19.71 -12.76 -9.51
CA GLU A 23 19.85 -11.45 -8.86
C GLU A 23 18.53 -10.94 -8.29
N ASN A 24 17.44 -11.12 -9.03
CA ASN A 24 16.11 -10.70 -8.58
C ASN A 24 15.65 -11.53 -7.38
N LEU A 25 15.88 -12.84 -7.39
CA LEU A 25 15.51 -13.73 -6.30
C LEU A 25 16.28 -13.40 -5.02
N ILE A 26 17.58 -13.11 -5.11
CA ILE A 26 18.39 -12.65 -3.97
C ILE A 26 17.84 -11.34 -3.41
N LYS A 27 17.50 -10.37 -4.28
CA LYS A 27 16.93 -9.09 -3.86
C LYS A 27 15.58 -9.27 -3.15
N ILE A 28 14.69 -10.09 -3.69
CA ILE A 28 13.37 -10.37 -3.09
C ILE A 28 13.52 -11.14 -1.78
N ALA A 29 14.40 -12.14 -1.72
CA ALA A 29 14.69 -12.90 -0.51
C ALA A 29 15.21 -12.00 0.63
N SER A 30 16.07 -11.02 0.29
CA SER A 30 16.57 -10.05 1.26
C SER A 30 15.44 -9.21 1.87
N LYS A 31 14.51 -8.72 1.03
CA LYS A 31 13.32 -7.97 1.49
C LYS A 31 12.42 -8.82 2.39
N LEU A 32 12.19 -10.07 2.00
CA LEU A 32 11.41 -11.02 2.80
C LEU A 32 12.08 -11.26 4.17
N ASN A 33 13.39 -11.50 4.18
CA ASN A 33 14.15 -11.69 5.41
C ASN A 33 14.04 -10.49 6.35
N GLU A 34 14.18 -9.27 5.83
CA GLU A 34 14.02 -8.05 6.64
C GLU A 34 12.62 -7.99 7.28
N ARG A 35 11.58 -8.33 6.53
CA ARG A 35 10.20 -8.34 7.03
C ARG A 35 9.96 -9.39 8.11
N VAL A 36 10.43 -10.62 7.90
CA VAL A 36 10.37 -11.70 8.90
C VAL A 36 11.09 -11.26 10.19
N ASN A 37 12.27 -10.65 10.06
CA ASN A 37 13.02 -10.16 11.23
C ASN A 37 12.27 -9.05 11.97
N LYS A 38 11.66 -8.09 11.26
CA LYS A 38 10.80 -7.07 11.88
C LYS A 38 9.64 -7.69 12.67
N LEU A 39 8.94 -8.64 12.07
CA LEU A 39 7.84 -9.34 12.74
C LEU A 39 8.33 -10.14 13.96
N SER A 40 9.54 -10.71 13.92
CA SER A 40 10.11 -11.44 15.06
C SER A 40 10.28 -10.57 16.31
N PHE A 41 10.50 -9.25 16.15
CA PHE A 41 10.57 -8.33 17.28
C PHE A 41 9.20 -8.04 17.89
N SER A 42 8.16 -7.95 17.06
CA SER A 42 6.78 -7.71 17.49
C SER A 42 6.16 -8.94 18.15
N PHE A 43 6.53 -10.13 17.70
CA PHE A 43 5.97 -11.40 18.12
C PHE A 43 6.99 -12.22 18.92
N ARG A 44 7.12 -11.93 20.22
CA ARG A 44 7.99 -12.70 21.11
C ARG A 44 7.48 -14.15 21.23
N ASN A 45 8.40 -15.11 21.14
CA ASN A 45 8.16 -16.55 21.33
C ASN A 45 7.29 -17.27 20.28
N ILE A 46 7.15 -16.71 19.07
CA ILE A 46 6.52 -17.43 17.94
C ILE A 46 7.57 -18.30 17.24
N ASP A 47 7.15 -19.47 16.78
CA ASP A 47 8.00 -20.36 15.99
C ASP A 47 8.23 -19.80 14.57
N GLU A 48 9.35 -20.18 13.97
CA GLU A 48 9.77 -19.62 12.69
C GLU A 48 8.79 -19.91 11.54
N LYS A 49 8.12 -21.08 11.55
CA LYS A 49 7.18 -21.44 10.48
C LYS A 49 5.93 -20.58 10.57
N THR A 50 5.38 -20.40 11.77
CA THR A 50 4.25 -19.50 12.00
C THR A 50 4.61 -18.07 11.63
N LEU A 51 5.82 -17.61 11.94
CA LEU A 51 6.27 -16.27 11.56
C LEU A 51 6.34 -16.08 10.03
N LEU A 52 6.78 -17.11 9.30
CA LEU A 52 6.79 -17.10 7.84
C LEU A 52 5.36 -17.07 7.26
N VAL A 53 4.44 -17.85 7.84
CA VAL A 53 3.02 -17.84 7.47
C VAL A 53 2.40 -16.46 7.71
N ILE A 54 2.63 -15.85 8.87
CA ILE A 54 2.17 -14.49 9.17
C ILE A 54 2.74 -13.52 8.13
N SER A 55 4.04 -13.61 7.83
CA SER A 55 4.68 -12.75 6.83
C SER A 55 4.02 -12.87 5.45
N ALA A 56 3.69 -14.10 5.02
CA ALA A 56 2.99 -14.38 3.77
C ALA A 56 1.58 -13.77 3.77
N LEU A 57 0.82 -13.95 4.85
CA LEU A 57 -0.53 -13.40 4.99
C LEU A 57 -0.53 -11.86 4.96
N THR A 58 0.41 -11.22 5.65
CA THR A 58 0.52 -9.75 5.63
C THR A 58 0.96 -9.23 4.26
N MET A 59 1.75 -9.98 3.48
CA MET A 59 2.07 -9.61 2.10
C MET A 59 0.84 -9.69 1.18
N GLU A 60 0.03 -10.74 1.34
CA GLU A 60 -1.21 -10.89 0.56
C GLU A 60 -2.22 -9.78 0.88
N GLU A 61 -2.38 -9.44 2.16
CA GLU A 61 -3.22 -8.32 2.60
C GLU A 61 -2.76 -6.98 1.99
N GLU A 62 -1.45 -6.71 1.98
CA GLU A 62 -0.89 -5.50 1.37
C GLU A 62 -1.16 -5.45 -0.14
N LEU A 63 -0.99 -6.56 -0.86
CA LEU A 63 -1.30 -6.64 -2.29
C LEU A 63 -2.78 -6.38 -2.58
N GLN A 64 -3.68 -6.93 -1.78
CA GLN A 64 -5.12 -6.67 -1.90
C GLN A 64 -5.47 -5.20 -1.62
N ASN A 65 -4.83 -4.60 -0.61
CA ASN A 65 -5.05 -3.20 -0.27
C ASN A 65 -4.51 -2.25 -1.36
N SER A 66 -3.35 -2.56 -1.96
CA SER A 66 -2.82 -1.79 -3.09
C SER A 66 -3.73 -1.89 -4.31
N ALA A 67 -4.24 -3.08 -4.65
CA ALA A 67 -5.18 -3.26 -5.76
C ALA A 67 -6.49 -2.46 -5.55
N ARG A 68 -7.02 -2.45 -4.32
CA ARG A 68 -8.21 -1.64 -3.96
C ARG A 68 -7.94 -0.14 -4.00
N GLN A 69 -6.74 0.31 -3.63
CA GLN A 69 -6.37 1.72 -3.73
C GLN A 69 -6.35 2.18 -5.18
N ASP A 70 -5.82 1.38 -6.10
CA ASP A 70 -5.82 1.68 -7.53
C ASP A 70 -7.25 1.73 -8.12
N GLU A 71 -8.15 0.83 -7.70
CA GLU A 71 -9.58 0.89 -8.05
C GLU A 71 -10.27 2.13 -7.47
N SER A 72 -10.04 2.46 -6.20
CA SER A 72 -10.63 3.64 -5.56
C SER A 72 -10.15 4.97 -6.15
N ASN A 73 -8.94 5.02 -6.70
CA ASN A 73 -8.41 6.20 -7.39
C ASN A 73 -8.91 6.34 -8.83
N SER A 74 -9.48 5.27 -9.42
CA SER A 74 -10.06 5.27 -10.76
C SER A 74 -11.57 5.50 -10.77
N GLU A 75 -12.23 5.52 -9.60
CA GLU A 75 -13.64 5.90 -9.43
C GLU A 75 -13.82 7.26 -8.73
N ILE A 76 -13.12 8.31 -9.19
CA ILE A 76 -13.70 9.66 -9.08
C ILE A 76 -14.69 9.78 -10.22
N THR A 77 -15.97 9.52 -9.93
CA THR A 77 -17.03 9.65 -10.93
C THR A 77 -17.19 11.13 -11.32
N GLU A 78 -17.55 11.44 -12.57
CA GLU A 78 -17.90 12.84 -12.98
C GLU A 78 -18.92 13.47 -12.03
N LYS A 79 -19.76 12.65 -11.41
CA LYS A 79 -20.74 13.03 -10.39
C LYS A 79 -20.09 13.59 -9.12
N ASP A 80 -19.01 12.99 -8.61
CA ASP A 80 -18.32 13.46 -7.40
C ASP A 80 -17.63 14.81 -7.64
N ILE A 81 -17.13 15.02 -8.87
CA ILE A 81 -16.60 16.31 -9.32
C ILE A 81 -17.72 17.34 -9.41
N TYR A 82 -18.87 16.98 -9.97
CA TYR A 82 -20.01 17.89 -10.11
C TYR A 82 -20.60 18.30 -8.76
N ASP A 83 -20.71 17.36 -7.81
CA ASP A 83 -21.24 17.62 -6.47
C ASP A 83 -20.32 18.55 -5.68
N ALA A 84 -19.00 18.33 -5.71
CA ALA A 84 -18.02 19.21 -5.06
C ALA A 84 -17.94 20.61 -5.70
N VAL A 85 -18.06 20.69 -7.03
CA VAL A 85 -18.10 21.98 -7.75
C VAL A 85 -19.40 22.72 -7.46
N SER A 86 -20.53 22.03 -7.39
CA SER A 86 -21.84 22.60 -7.04
C SER A 86 -21.85 23.19 -5.63
N GLU A 87 -21.34 22.45 -4.65
CA GLU A 87 -21.23 22.92 -3.26
C GLU A 87 -20.35 24.17 -3.13
N ASN A 88 -19.21 24.19 -3.82
CA ASN A 88 -18.36 25.37 -3.87
C ASN A 88 -19.01 26.55 -4.60
N MET A 89 -19.73 26.31 -5.69
CA MET A 89 -20.44 27.36 -6.44
C MET A 89 -21.57 27.97 -5.61
N GLU A 90 -22.26 27.17 -4.80
CA GLU A 90 -23.25 27.66 -3.84
C GLU A 90 -22.61 28.54 -2.76
N ASN A 91 -21.49 28.10 -2.17
CA ASN A 91 -20.74 28.89 -1.18
C ASN A 91 -20.24 30.23 -1.75
N VAL A 92 -19.73 30.23 -2.99
CA VAL A 92 -19.30 31.45 -3.68
C VAL A 92 -20.48 32.37 -3.95
N SER A 93 -21.62 31.84 -4.41
CA SER A 93 -22.84 32.61 -4.65
C SER A 93 -23.37 33.26 -3.37
N GLN A 94 -23.36 32.53 -2.25
CA GLN A 94 -23.73 33.09 -0.94
C GLN A 94 -22.79 34.22 -0.50
N HIS A 95 -21.48 34.05 -0.74
CA HIS A 95 -20.49 35.06 -0.40
C HIS A 95 -20.66 36.34 -1.24
N LEU A 96 -20.87 36.21 -2.55
CA LEU A 96 -21.16 37.32 -3.46
C LEU A 96 -22.43 38.06 -3.03
N ASN A 97 -23.51 37.34 -2.73
CA ASN A 97 -24.75 37.95 -2.24
C ASN A 97 -24.54 38.71 -0.92
N LYS A 98 -23.70 38.19 -0.03
CA LYS A 98 -23.35 38.85 1.24
C LYS A 98 -22.56 40.13 1.00
N MET A 99 -21.62 40.14 0.04
CA MET A 99 -20.88 41.35 -0.35
C MET A 99 -21.80 42.39 -1.01
N ILE A 100 -22.67 41.98 -1.93
CA ILE A 100 -23.64 42.86 -2.60
C ILE A 100 -24.58 43.53 -1.58
N LYS A 101 -25.06 42.79 -0.58
CA LYS A 101 -25.87 43.35 0.51
C LYS A 101 -25.11 44.42 1.31
N LYS A 102 -23.83 44.19 1.61
CA LYS A 102 -23.00 45.18 2.33
C LYS A 102 -22.77 46.45 1.51
N ILE A 103 -22.61 46.33 0.20
CA ILE A 103 -22.43 47.48 -0.70
C ILE A 103 -23.71 48.31 -0.83
N ARG A 104 -24.90 47.70 -0.80
CA ARG A 104 -26.19 48.41 -0.88
C ARG A 104 -26.64 49.12 0.41
N GLN A 105 -26.01 48.83 1.55
CA GLN A 105 -26.37 49.40 2.86
C GLN A 105 -25.49 50.60 3.27
N HIS A 106 -24.60 51.05 2.38
CA HIS A 106 -23.89 52.33 2.43
C HIS A 106 -24.31 53.18 1.24
#